data_AF-A0A8K0MFQ1-F1
#
_entry.id   AF-A0A8K0MFQ1-F1
#
_cell.length_a   1.000
_cell.length_b   1.000
_cell.length_c   1.000
_cell.angle_alpha   90.00
_cell.angle_beta   90.00
_cell.angle_gamma   90.00
#
_symmetry.space_group_name_H-M   'P 1'
#
loop_
_entity.id
_entity.type
_entity.pdbx_description
1 polymer ?
#
loop_
_entity_poly.entity_id
_entity_poly.type
_entity_poly.pdbx_seq_one_letter_code
_entity_poly.pdbx_strand_id
1 'polypeptide(L)'
;MVRVVRSCIQSILKLVNSVMAMVGMAMILYAVWMIRIWQRHMDQLPFGGSDFPAPWFIYSFLGLGTTLCVITCSGHIAAETANGCCLCLYMVFVFLILMLEAGVTADVFLNRDWEEDFPADQTGNFNEFKDFVRSNFNICKWIGLSIVSIQGLTLLLAMILKALGPHHYYDSDDDFAPDTAPLLKNAVHSPSYVAGDPVYGSKR
;
A
#
# COMPACT_ATOMS: atom_id res chain seq x y z
N MET A 1 17.12 -2.88 21.38
CA MET A 1 16.51 -1.59 21.01
C MET A 1 16.00 -1.57 19.57
N VAL A 2 16.84 -1.90 18.57
CA VAL A 2 16.47 -1.88 17.13
C VAL A 2 15.23 -2.72 16.80
N ARG A 3 15.10 -3.93 17.37
CA ARG A 3 13.93 -4.81 17.15
C ARG A 3 12.61 -4.16 17.61
N VAL A 4 12.62 -3.50 18.77
CA VAL A 4 11.44 -2.81 19.33
C VAL A 4 11.04 -1.61 18.47
N VAL A 5 12.01 -0.80 18.03
CA VAL A 5 11.78 0.34 17.13
C VAL A 5 11.18 -0.13 15.81
N ARG A 6 11.71 -1.22 15.23
CA ARG A 6 11.16 -1.82 14.01
C ARG A 6 9.70 -2.25 14.18
N SER A 7 9.39 -3.01 15.23
CA SER A 7 8.03 -3.47 15.51
C SER A 7 7.07 -2.28 15.72
N CYS A 8 7.54 -1.22 16.39
CA CYS A 8 6.78 0.01 16.56
C CYS A 8 6.49 0.68 15.20
N ILE A 9 7.50 0.85 14.34
CA ILE A 9 7.34 1.43 13.00
C ILE A 9 6.38 0.59 12.14
N GLN A 10 6.54 -0.73 12.13
CA GLN A 10 5.64 -1.64 11.40
C GLN A 10 4.20 -1.53 11.90
N SER A 11 3.99 -1.46 13.21
CA SER A 11 2.67 -1.30 13.80
C SER A 11 2.02 0.04 13.40
N ILE A 12 2.76 1.14 13.47
CA ILE A 12 2.28 2.47 13.06
C ILE A 12 1.93 2.48 11.57
N LEU A 13 2.79 1.96 10.70
CA LEU A 13 2.53 1.88 9.26
C LEU A 13 1.30 1.02 8.96
N LYS A 14 1.13 -0.12 9.64
CA LYS A 14 -0.08 -0.95 9.51
C LYS A 14 -1.32 -0.21 9.98
N LEU A 15 -1.25 0.51 11.10
CA LEU A 15 -2.39 1.27 11.64
C LEU A 15 -2.82 2.38 10.67
N VAL A 16 -1.88 3.19 10.20
CA VAL A 16 -2.15 4.29 9.25
C VAL A 16 -2.76 3.74 7.96
N ASN A 17 -2.16 2.68 7.38
CA ASN A 17 -2.71 2.07 6.18
C ASN A 17 -4.08 1.42 6.40
N SER A 18 -4.33 0.85 7.58
CA SER A 18 -5.64 0.27 7.92
C SER A 18 -6.73 1.34 8.01
N VAL A 19 -6.45 2.48 8.64
CA VAL A 19 -7.39 3.60 8.71
C VAL A 19 -7.69 4.12 7.32
N MET A 20 -6.66 4.33 6.50
CA MET A 20 -6.84 4.78 5.12
C MET A 20 -7.56 3.75 4.25
N ALA A 21 -7.37 2.46 4.48
CA ALA A 21 -8.11 1.40 3.79
C ALA A 21 -9.61 1.45 4.11
N MET A 22 -9.96 1.70 5.38
CA MET A 22 -11.35 1.90 5.80
C MET A 22 -11.97 3.12 5.10
N VAL A 23 -11.22 4.22 4.99
CA VAL A 23 -11.65 5.42 4.25
C VAL A 23 -11.87 5.07 2.77
N GLY A 24 -10.93 4.37 2.13
CA GLY A 24 -11.06 3.94 0.72
C GLY A 24 -12.27 3.03 0.50
N MET A 25 -12.51 2.06 1.38
CA MET A 25 -13.69 1.20 1.31
C MET A 25 -15.00 2.00 1.49
N ALA A 26 -15.04 2.93 2.45
CA ALA A 26 -16.19 3.80 2.64
C ALA A 26 -16.46 4.65 1.39
N MET A 27 -15.40 5.16 0.75
CA MET A 27 -15.52 5.90 -0.50
C MET A 27 -16.10 5.05 -1.64
N ILE A 28 -15.62 3.83 -1.80
CA ILE A 28 -16.13 2.89 -2.81
C ILE A 28 -17.60 2.54 -2.53
N LEU A 29 -17.96 2.21 -1.29
CA LEU A 29 -19.34 1.89 -0.92
C LEU A 29 -20.28 3.07 -1.17
N TYR A 30 -19.85 4.28 -0.83
CA TYR A 30 -20.62 5.50 -1.10
C TYR A 30 -20.77 5.77 -2.60
N ALA A 31 -19.70 5.60 -3.39
CA ALA A 31 -19.78 5.72 -4.85
C ALA A 31 -20.74 4.69 -5.47
N VAL A 32 -20.68 3.43 -5.04
CA VAL A 32 -21.59 2.37 -5.49
C VAL A 32 -23.04 2.70 -5.11
N TRP A 33 -23.27 3.23 -3.91
CA TRP A 33 -24.58 3.70 -3.50
C TRP A 33 -25.09 4.86 -4.38
N MET A 34 -24.22 5.82 -4.72
CA MET A 34 -24.54 6.90 -5.64
C MET A 34 -24.84 6.41 -7.06
N ILE A 35 -24.11 5.41 -7.58
CA ILE A 35 -24.42 4.76 -8.86
C ILE A 35 -25.84 4.18 -8.84
N ARG A 36 -26.23 3.51 -7.75
CA ARG A 36 -27.57 2.93 -7.62
C ARG A 36 -28.67 3.98 -7.61
N ILE A 37 -28.43 5.13 -6.96
CA ILE A 37 -29.37 6.25 -6.98
C ILE A 37 -29.47 6.86 -8.38
N TRP A 38 -28.33 7.07 -9.03
CA TRP A 38 -28.26 7.62 -10.37
C TRP A 38 -29.01 6.73 -11.37
N GLN A 39 -28.80 5.41 -11.32
CA GLN A 39 -29.52 4.44 -12.13
C GLN A 39 -31.05 4.53 -11.93
N ARG A 40 -31.53 4.61 -10.68
CA ARG A 40 -32.96 4.73 -10.39
C ARG A 40 -33.58 6.01 -10.98
N HIS A 41 -32.85 7.11 -11.01
CA HIS A 41 -33.34 8.35 -11.63
C HIS A 41 -33.39 8.22 -13.15
N MET A 42 -32.42 7.55 -13.75
CA MET A 42 -32.40 7.29 -15.20
C MET A 42 -33.53 6.34 -15.63
N ASP A 43 -33.81 5.29 -14.86
CA ASP A 43 -34.88 4.32 -15.17
C ASP A 43 -36.29 4.92 -15.11
N GLN A 44 -36.48 6.04 -14.38
CA GLN A 44 -37.78 6.72 -14.24
C GLN A 44 -38.11 7.67 -15.39
N LEU A 45 -37.16 7.96 -16.28
CA LEU A 45 -37.34 8.90 -17.37
C LEU A 45 -37.82 8.15 -18.64
N PRO A 46 -39.00 8.50 -19.21
CA PRO A 46 -39.61 7.76 -20.32
C PRO A 46 -38.89 7.93 -21.67
N PHE A 47 -37.90 8.82 -21.74
CA PHE A 47 -37.07 9.04 -22.92
C PHE A 47 -35.62 8.72 -22.56
N GLY A 48 -35.14 7.53 -22.93
CA GLY A 48 -33.76 7.09 -22.76
C GLY A 48 -32.81 7.88 -23.66
N GLY A 49 -32.60 9.16 -23.31
CA GLY A 49 -31.79 10.11 -24.07
C GLY A 49 -30.33 10.03 -23.69
N SER A 50 -29.49 9.90 -24.71
CA SER A 50 -28.02 9.95 -24.75
C SER A 50 -27.37 11.23 -24.19
N ASP A 51 -28.15 12.15 -23.63
CA ASP A 51 -27.73 13.54 -23.38
C ASP A 51 -27.42 13.82 -21.90
N PHE A 52 -27.46 12.80 -21.04
CA PHE A 52 -27.01 12.96 -19.66
C PHE A 52 -25.48 12.92 -19.60
N PRO A 53 -24.82 13.98 -19.13
CA PRO A 53 -23.38 13.97 -18.95
C PRO A 53 -23.00 12.84 -18.01
N ALA A 54 -21.94 12.09 -18.37
CA ALA A 54 -21.43 11.02 -17.54
C ALA A 54 -21.20 11.55 -16.10
N PRO A 55 -21.65 10.84 -15.05
CA PRO A 55 -21.56 11.32 -13.67
C PRO A 55 -20.11 11.28 -13.19
N TRP A 56 -19.32 12.25 -13.66
CA TRP A 56 -17.88 12.34 -13.51
C TRP A 56 -17.46 12.32 -12.03
N PHE A 57 -18.24 12.96 -11.16
CA PHE A 57 -18.00 12.97 -9.72
C PHE A 57 -18.06 11.56 -9.11
N ILE A 58 -19.04 10.75 -9.53
CA ILE A 58 -19.20 9.36 -9.06
C ILE A 58 -18.00 8.51 -9.47
N TYR A 59 -17.58 8.60 -10.74
CA TYR A 59 -16.42 7.86 -11.23
C TYR A 59 -15.11 8.33 -10.60
N SER A 60 -14.95 9.64 -10.37
CA SER A 60 -13.78 10.21 -9.71
C SER A 60 -13.69 9.73 -8.26
N PHE A 61 -14.80 9.71 -7.53
CA PHE A 61 -14.86 9.23 -6.15
C PHE A 61 -14.59 7.73 -6.05
N LEU A 62 -15.12 6.94 -6.98
CA LEU A 62 -14.87 5.51 -7.09
C LEU A 62 -13.40 5.22 -7.42
N GLY A 63 -12.83 5.93 -8.39
CA GLY A 63 -11.42 5.82 -8.79
C GLY A 63 -10.48 6.19 -7.65
N LEU A 64 -10.73 7.32 -6.98
CA LEU A 64 -9.96 7.76 -5.82
C LEU A 64 -10.03 6.73 -4.68
N GLY A 65 -11.22 6.22 -4.34
CA GLY A 65 -11.37 5.16 -3.33
C GLY A 65 -10.61 3.87 -3.71
N THR A 66 -10.68 3.45 -4.98
CA THR A 66 -9.98 2.26 -5.49
C THR A 66 -8.47 2.43 -5.40
N THR A 67 -7.93 3.57 -5.84
CA THR A 67 -6.50 3.87 -5.76
C THR A 67 -6.00 3.89 -4.32
N LEU A 68 -6.76 4.50 -3.39
CA LEU A 68 -6.44 4.47 -1.96
C LEU A 68 -6.38 3.04 -1.44
N CYS A 69 -7.38 2.19 -1.76
CA CYS A 69 -7.36 0.78 -1.36
C CYS A 69 -6.10 0.06 -1.87
N VAL A 70 -5.74 0.21 -3.15
CA VAL A 70 -4.53 -0.41 -3.72
C VAL A 70 -3.27 0.02 -2.98
N ILE A 71 -3.11 1.33 -2.74
CA ILE A 71 -1.96 1.88 -2.03
C ILE A 71 -1.90 1.33 -0.60
N THR A 72 -3.03 1.30 0.11
CA THR A 72 -3.07 0.82 1.50
C THR A 72 -2.84 -0.68 1.63
N CYS A 73 -3.34 -1.49 0.68
CA CYS A 73 -3.06 -2.92 0.62
C CYS A 73 -1.56 -3.15 0.39
N SER A 74 -0.95 -2.40 -0.53
CA SER A 74 0.50 -2.46 -0.75
C SER A 74 1.28 -2.03 0.50
N GLY A 75 0.80 -1.04 1.25
CA GLY A 75 1.39 -0.59 2.50
C GLY A 75 1.32 -1.62 3.62
N HIS A 76 0.20 -2.34 3.74
CA HIS A 76 0.08 -3.47 4.68
C HIS A 76 1.09 -4.58 4.36
N ILE A 77 1.15 -5.01 3.09
CA ILE A 77 2.09 -6.03 2.61
C ILE A 77 3.54 -5.56 2.84
N ALA A 78 3.84 -4.29 2.55
CA ALA A 78 5.16 -3.71 2.75
C ALA A 78 5.57 -3.66 4.22
N ALA A 79 4.65 -3.28 5.12
CA ALA A 79 4.91 -3.22 6.55
C ALA A 79 5.06 -4.62 7.17
N GLU A 80 4.31 -5.61 6.69
CA GLU A 80 4.39 -6.99 7.16
C GLU A 80 5.63 -7.72 6.67
N THR A 81 5.86 -7.71 5.36
CA THR A 81 7.01 -8.42 4.77
C THR A 81 8.33 -7.74 5.09
N ALA A 82 8.32 -6.40 5.27
CA ALA A 82 9.52 -5.58 5.33
C ALA A 82 10.53 -5.92 4.22
N ASN A 83 10.02 -6.39 3.07
CA ASN A 83 10.81 -6.73 1.91
C ASN A 83 11.20 -5.44 1.18
N GLY A 84 12.46 -5.34 0.77
CA GLY A 84 12.99 -4.15 0.10
C GLY A 84 12.21 -3.76 -1.16
N CYS A 85 11.71 -4.74 -1.92
CA CYS A 85 10.93 -4.50 -3.15
C CYS A 85 9.51 -3.96 -2.84
N CYS A 86 8.75 -4.62 -1.96
CA CYS A 86 7.39 -4.19 -1.59
C CYS A 86 7.40 -2.81 -0.93
N LEU A 87 8.39 -2.55 -0.07
CA LEU A 87 8.58 -1.26 0.57
C LEU A 87 8.96 -0.18 -0.45
N CYS A 88 9.76 -0.52 -1.47
CA CYS A 88 10.08 0.39 -2.57
C CYS A 88 8.84 0.76 -3.39
N LEU A 89 8.03 -0.23 -3.78
CA LEU A 89 6.78 0.00 -4.51
C LEU A 89 5.82 0.90 -3.71
N TYR A 90 5.67 0.63 -2.41
CA TYR A 90 4.86 1.47 -1.53
C TYR A 90 5.37 2.92 -1.47
N MET A 91 6.68 3.11 -1.31
CA MET A 91 7.27 4.46 -1.30
C MET A 91 7.09 5.18 -2.64
N VAL A 92 7.20 4.47 -3.76
CA VAL A 92 6.91 5.05 -5.10
C VAL A 92 5.46 5.49 -5.17
N PHE A 93 4.50 4.68 -4.73
CA PHE A 93 3.09 5.08 -4.71
C PHE A 93 2.85 6.33 -3.87
N VAL A 94 3.36 6.39 -2.64
CA VAL A 94 3.18 7.58 -1.78
C VAL A 94 3.88 8.81 -2.37
N PHE A 95 5.05 8.65 -3.00
CA PHE A 95 5.71 9.74 -3.71
C PHE A 95 4.91 10.23 -4.92
N LEU A 96 4.32 9.34 -5.70
CA LEU A 96 3.45 9.72 -6.83
C LEU A 96 2.21 10.48 -6.36
N ILE A 97 1.63 10.10 -5.21
CA ILE A 97 0.53 10.86 -4.59
C ILE A 97 0.99 12.25 -4.17
N LEU A 98 2.15 12.39 -3.52
CA LEU A 98 2.69 13.70 -3.17
C LEU A 98 2.95 14.59 -4.40
N MET A 99 3.47 14.00 -5.48
CA MET A 99 3.68 14.74 -6.74
C MET A 99 2.35 15.16 -7.36
N LEU A 100 1.34 14.29 -7.33
CA LEU A 100 -0.01 14.61 -7.80
C LEU A 100 -0.64 15.73 -6.96
N GLU A 101 -0.55 15.67 -5.64
CA GLU A 101 -1.07 16.71 -4.73
C GLU A 101 -0.34 18.04 -4.94
N ALA A 102 0.98 18.02 -5.10
CA ALA A 102 1.76 19.22 -5.40
C ALA A 102 1.40 19.79 -6.78
N GLY A 103 1.19 18.93 -7.78
CA GLY A 103 0.76 19.31 -9.12
C GLY A 103 -0.61 19.97 -9.12
N VAL A 104 -1.61 19.34 -8.49
CA VAL A 104 -2.97 19.90 -8.36
C VAL A 104 -2.95 21.20 -7.56
N THR A 105 -2.16 21.28 -6.47
CA THR A 105 -2.05 22.51 -5.67
C THR A 105 -1.41 23.64 -6.48
N ALA A 106 -0.35 23.34 -7.25
CA ALA A 106 0.31 24.31 -8.10
C ALA A 106 -0.62 24.78 -9.23
N ASP A 107 -1.38 23.86 -9.83
CA ASP A 107 -2.35 24.17 -10.87
C ASP A 107 -3.45 25.10 -10.36
N VAL A 108 -4.09 24.76 -9.23
CA VAL A 108 -5.09 25.61 -8.57
C VAL A 108 -4.54 27.00 -8.18
N PHE A 109 -3.24 27.10 -7.87
CA PHE A 109 -2.61 28.36 -7.47
C PHE A 109 -2.18 29.23 -8.67
N LEU A 110 -1.73 28.61 -9.77
CA LEU A 110 -1.18 29.31 -10.94
C LEU A 110 -2.23 29.58 -12.01
N ASN A 111 -3.20 28.68 -12.17
CA ASN A 111 -4.28 28.80 -13.14
C ASN A 111 -5.44 29.61 -12.52
N ARG A 112 -5.73 30.81 -13.06
CA ARG A 112 -6.87 31.62 -12.57
C ARG A 112 -8.21 31.00 -12.92
N ASP A 113 -8.25 30.18 -13.96
CA ASP A 113 -9.46 29.64 -14.56
C ASP A 113 -9.59 28.12 -14.31
N TRP A 114 -8.87 27.58 -13.32
CA TRP A 114 -8.91 26.14 -12.94
C TRP A 114 -10.33 25.62 -12.66
N GLU A 115 -11.26 26.52 -12.30
CA GLU A 115 -12.66 26.19 -12.05
C GLU A 115 -13.40 25.80 -13.35
N GLU A 116 -12.92 26.24 -14.51
CA GLU A 116 -13.52 25.95 -15.83
C GLU A 116 -13.16 24.55 -16.34
N ASP A 117 -12.15 23.89 -15.76
CA ASP A 117 -11.72 22.53 -16.13
C ASP A 117 -12.73 21.45 -15.69
N PHE A 118 -13.65 21.79 -14.78
CA PHE A 118 -14.69 20.85 -14.34
C PHE A 118 -15.82 20.76 -15.36
N PRO A 119 -16.25 19.54 -15.74
CA PRO A 119 -17.42 19.37 -16.58
C PRO A 119 -18.67 19.95 -15.89
N ALA A 120 -19.58 20.51 -16.69
CA ALA A 120 -20.76 21.21 -16.20
C ALA A 120 -21.59 20.35 -15.24
N ASP A 121 -21.81 20.86 -14.02
CA ASP A 121 -22.68 20.25 -13.03
C ASP A 121 -24.13 20.72 -13.22
N GLN A 122 -25.02 19.83 -13.63
CA GLN A 122 -26.45 20.12 -13.76
C GLN A 122 -27.20 20.12 -12.42
N THR A 123 -26.61 19.59 -11.35
CA THR A 123 -27.28 19.45 -10.04
C THR A 123 -27.19 20.72 -9.19
N GLY A 124 -26.22 21.60 -9.45
CA GLY A 124 -25.96 22.79 -8.64
C GLY A 124 -25.27 22.51 -7.31
N ASN A 125 -25.13 21.24 -6.92
CA ASN A 125 -24.52 20.82 -5.66
C ASN A 125 -23.02 21.18 -5.60
N PHE A 126 -22.34 21.26 -6.75
CA PHE A 126 -20.94 21.65 -6.79
C PHE A 126 -20.72 23.10 -6.33
N ASN A 127 -21.65 24.01 -6.62
CA ASN A 127 -21.56 25.39 -6.14
C ASN A 127 -21.71 25.47 -4.62
N GLU A 128 -22.63 24.69 -4.04
CA GLU A 128 -22.79 24.60 -2.59
C GLU A 128 -21.52 24.04 -1.91
N PHE A 129 -20.90 23.03 -2.52
CA PHE A 129 -19.62 22.51 -2.04
C PHE A 129 -18.51 23.58 -2.07
N LYS A 130 -18.40 24.35 -3.17
CA LYS A 130 -17.43 25.45 -3.27
C LYS A 130 -17.65 26.51 -2.21
N ASP A 131 -18.90 26.89 -1.95
CA ASP A 131 -19.26 27.84 -0.91
C ASP A 131 -18.91 27.32 0.48
N PHE A 132 -19.11 26.03 0.74
CA PHE A 132 -18.66 25.38 1.98
C PHE A 132 -17.14 25.45 2.16
N VAL A 133 -16.37 25.10 1.12
CA VAL A 133 -14.89 25.14 1.15
C VAL A 133 -14.40 26.57 1.36
N ARG A 134 -14.99 27.55 0.67
CA ARG A 134 -14.65 28.97 0.81
C ARG A 134 -14.94 29.49 2.22
N SER A 135 -16.09 29.13 2.77
CA SER A 135 -16.50 29.52 4.13
C SER A 135 -15.59 28.90 5.20
N ASN A 136 -15.03 27.72 4.95
CA ASN A 136 -14.23 26.95 5.90
C ASN A 136 -12.76 26.83 5.49
N PHE A 137 -12.26 27.75 4.65
CA PHE A 137 -10.95 27.62 4.01
C PHE A 137 -9.80 27.37 4.99
N ASN A 138 -9.81 28.03 6.16
CA ASN A 138 -8.80 27.81 7.19
C ASN A 138 -8.76 26.34 7.66
N ILE A 139 -9.93 25.73 7.88
CA ILE A 139 -10.05 24.33 8.31
C ILE A 139 -9.55 23.42 7.17
N CYS A 140 -10.01 23.65 5.93
CA CYS A 140 -9.58 22.90 4.76
C CYS A 140 -8.05 22.96 4.56
N LYS A 141 -7.44 24.13 4.78
CA LYS A 141 -5.98 24.30 4.70
C LYS A 141 -5.24 23.45 5.72
N TRP A 142 -5.71 23.44 6.98
CA TRP A 142 -5.10 22.61 8.03
C TRP A 142 -5.29 21.12 7.78
N ILE A 143 -6.43 20.72 7.22
CA ILE A 143 -6.67 19.33 6.79
C ILE A 143 -5.67 18.95 5.70
N GLY A 144 -5.53 19.75 4.64
CA GLY A 144 -4.57 19.50 3.57
C GLY A 144 -3.13 19.41 4.08
N LEU A 145 -2.72 20.35 4.94
CA LEU A 145 -1.38 20.33 5.55
C LEU A 145 -1.14 19.06 6.40
N SER A 146 -2.16 18.61 7.13
CA SER A 146 -2.10 17.37 7.92
C SER A 146 -1.93 16.14 7.04
N ILE A 147 -2.66 16.06 5.92
CA ILE A 147 -2.56 14.94 4.96
C ILE A 147 -1.14 14.83 4.40
N VAL A 148 -0.59 15.93 3.88
CA VAL A 148 0.79 15.99 3.35
C VAL A 148 1.80 15.63 4.44
N SER A 149 1.59 16.10 5.67
CA SER A 149 2.46 15.79 6.81
C SER A 149 2.45 14.29 7.15
N ILE A 150 1.27 13.66 7.19
CA ILE A 150 1.11 12.22 7.45
C ILE A 150 1.77 11.40 6.33
N GLN A 151 1.60 11.79 5.06
CA GLN A 151 2.26 11.13 3.93
C GLN A 151 3.79 11.24 4.03
N GLY A 152 4.32 12.42 4.35
CA GLY A 152 5.75 12.64 4.56
C GLY A 152 6.32 11.81 5.72
N LEU A 153 5.61 11.76 6.86
CA LEU A 153 5.99 10.92 7.99
C LEU A 153 5.93 9.42 7.63
N THR A 154 4.93 9.00 6.86
CA THR A 154 4.79 7.62 6.39
C THR A 154 5.95 7.21 5.49
N LEU A 155 6.37 8.09 4.56
CA LEU A 155 7.56 7.89 3.73
C LEU A 155 8.83 7.79 4.58
N LEU A 156 8.99 8.69 5.55
CA LEU A 156 10.15 8.67 6.46
C LEU A 156 10.21 7.36 7.24
N LEU A 157 9.08 6.93 7.81
CA LEU A 157 8.98 5.67 8.54
C LEU A 157 9.27 4.45 7.65
N ALA A 158 8.79 4.45 6.40
CA ALA A 158 9.11 3.41 5.42
C ALA A 158 10.60 3.40 5.07
N MET A 159 11.23 4.57 4.90
CA MET A 159 12.67 4.70 4.66
C MET A 159 13.50 4.18 5.84
N ILE A 160 13.14 4.53 7.08
CA ILE A 160 13.78 4.01 8.28
C ILE A 160 13.62 2.49 8.34
N LEU A 161 12.41 1.97 8.10
CA LEU A 161 12.14 0.53 8.09
C LEU A 161 13.00 -0.19 7.03
N LYS A 162 13.22 0.44 5.87
CA LYS A 162 14.13 -0.06 4.83
C LYS A 162 15.58 -0.10 5.31
N ALA A 163 16.03 0.98 5.94
CA ALA A 163 17.40 1.12 6.44
C ALA A 163 17.72 0.15 7.58
N LEU A 164 16.73 -0.24 8.38
CA LEU A 164 16.87 -1.25 9.44
C LEU A 164 17.13 -2.67 8.90
N GLY A 165 16.94 -2.91 7.59
CA GLY A 165 17.27 -4.17 6.93
C GLY A 165 16.32 -5.34 7.25
N PRO A 166 16.48 -6.50 6.57
CA PRO A 166 15.69 -7.71 6.84
C PRO A 166 15.86 -8.21 8.28
N HIS A 167 14.84 -8.88 8.82
CA HIS A 167 14.96 -9.52 10.13
C HIS A 167 15.80 -10.79 9.94
N HIS A 168 16.99 -10.89 10.55
CA HIS A 168 17.60 -12.20 10.77
C HIS A 168 16.69 -12.95 11.75
N TYR A 169 15.86 -13.83 11.21
CA TYR A 169 15.08 -14.80 11.96
C TYR A 169 15.59 -16.19 11.56
N TYR A 170 16.77 -16.54 12.06
CA TYR A 170 17.31 -17.91 12.12
C TYR A 170 18.36 -17.92 13.23
N ASP A 171 17.86 -18.04 14.46
CA ASP A 171 18.52 -18.69 15.59
C ASP A 171 17.42 -18.82 16.65
N SER A 172 16.51 -19.76 16.40
CA SER A 172 15.78 -20.43 17.48
C SER A 172 16.56 -21.72 17.70
N ASP A 173 17.15 -21.83 18.88
CA ASP A 173 17.73 -23.05 19.45
C ASP A 173 16.64 -24.13 19.61
N ASP A 174 16.09 -24.61 18.51
CA ASP A 174 15.33 -25.84 18.47
C ASP A 174 16.26 -26.94 17.99
N ASP A 175 16.78 -27.68 18.98
CA ASP A 175 17.35 -29.02 18.90
C ASP A 175 16.32 -29.99 18.29
N PHE A 176 15.98 -29.81 17.01
CA PHE A 176 15.26 -30.80 16.22
C PHE A 176 16.19 -31.29 15.12
N ALA A 177 16.57 -32.56 15.28
CA ALA A 177 17.38 -33.32 14.36
C ALA A 177 17.02 -33.03 12.89
N PRO A 178 18.01 -33.00 11.98
CA PRO A 178 17.72 -32.85 10.58
C PRO A 178 17.11 -34.15 10.07
N ASP A 179 15.79 -34.27 10.03
CA ASP A 179 15.10 -35.20 9.13
C ASP A 179 15.18 -34.65 7.70
N THR A 180 16.42 -34.50 7.24
CA THR A 180 16.76 -34.48 5.83
C THR A 180 16.49 -35.89 5.33
N ALA A 181 15.29 -36.12 4.80
CA ALA A 181 15.00 -37.33 4.04
C ALA A 181 15.99 -37.42 2.86
N PRO A 182 16.93 -38.39 2.85
CA PRO A 182 17.92 -38.49 1.80
C PRO A 182 17.34 -39.34 0.66
N LEU A 183 16.54 -38.73 -0.21
CA LEU A 183 15.96 -39.42 -1.37
C LEU A 183 16.91 -39.54 -2.57
N LEU A 184 18.21 -39.75 -2.32
CA LEU A 184 19.13 -40.33 -3.30
C LEU A 184 20.38 -40.88 -2.61
N LYS A 185 20.17 -41.97 -1.87
CA LYS A 185 21.25 -42.81 -1.34
C LYS A 185 21.87 -43.58 -2.52
N ASN A 186 22.84 -42.97 -3.20
CA ASN A 186 23.70 -43.72 -4.12
C ASN A 186 24.52 -44.72 -3.30
N ALA A 187 24.10 -45.97 -3.39
CA ALA A 187 24.81 -47.11 -2.87
C ALA A 187 26.08 -47.35 -3.71
N VAL A 188 27.22 -46.91 -3.21
CA VAL A 188 28.50 -47.61 -3.45
C VAL A 188 29.25 -47.68 -2.13
N HIS A 189 29.03 -48.81 -1.44
CA HIS A 189 29.94 -49.31 -0.41
C HIS A 189 31.34 -49.44 -1.01
N SER A 190 32.33 -48.70 -0.49
CA SER A 190 33.73 -49.13 -0.55
C SER A 190 34.06 -49.69 0.84
N PRO A 191 34.30 -51.00 1.00
CA PRO A 191 34.64 -51.54 2.31
C PRO A 191 36.08 -51.16 2.66
N SER A 192 36.21 -50.43 3.76
CA SER A 192 37.45 -50.29 4.53
C SER A 192 37.75 -51.61 5.23
N TYR A 193 38.68 -52.41 4.69
CA TYR A 193 39.27 -53.51 5.43
C TYR A 193 40.48 -53.00 6.21
N VAL A 194 40.34 -53.00 7.55
CA VAL A 194 41.46 -52.98 8.50
C VAL A 194 41.41 -54.31 9.23
N ALA A 195 42.41 -55.17 9.04
CA ALA A 195 42.90 -56.11 10.05
C ALA A 195 44.11 -56.90 9.51
N GLY A 196 45.25 -56.77 10.19
CA GLY A 196 46.27 -57.82 10.22
C GLY A 196 47.70 -57.33 10.02
N ASP A 197 48.32 -56.84 11.10
CA ASP A 197 49.77 -57.04 11.26
C ASP A 197 50.01 -58.45 11.79
N PRO A 198 50.86 -59.26 11.13
CA PRO A 198 51.64 -60.26 11.80
C PRO A 198 53.10 -59.82 11.82
N VAL A 199 53.58 -59.54 13.04
CA VAL A 199 55.00 -59.58 13.39
C VAL A 199 55.55 -60.98 13.08
N TYR A 200 56.59 -61.08 12.23
CA TYR A 200 57.84 -61.82 12.49
C TYR A 200 58.75 -61.86 11.24
N GLY A 201 60.06 -61.62 11.41
CA GLY A 201 61.06 -62.04 10.44
C GLY A 201 62.39 -61.28 10.46
N SER A 202 63.28 -61.63 11.39
CA SER A 202 64.70 -61.25 11.36
C SER A 202 65.47 -62.01 10.26
N LYS A 203 66.33 -61.28 9.54
CA LYS A 203 67.59 -61.64 8.82
C LYS A 203 67.76 -60.62 7.69
N ARG A 204 68.86 -59.90 7.53
CA ARG A 204 70.28 -60.23 7.68
C ARG A 204 71.09 -58.95 7.81
#